data_AF-A0A3S1AS59-F1
#
_entry.id   AF-A0A3S1AS59-F1
#
_cell.length_a   1.000
_cell.length_b   1.000
_cell.length_c   1.000
_cell.angle_alpha   90.00
_cell.angle_beta   90.00
_cell.angle_gamma   90.00
#
_symmetry.space_group_name_H-M   'P 1'
#
loop_
_entity.id
_entity.type
_entity.pdbx_description
1 polymer ?
#
loop_
_entity_poly.entity_id
_entity_poly.type
_entity_poly.pdbx_seq_one_letter_code
_entity_poly.pdbx_strand_id
1 'polypeptide(L)'
;MAPTYLYILAKDGKEFLFEIKSPKPNKGQCLEVTQRLLKFHLLQGKNRPELQAFYAMPYNPYGMTRSSYKYSFAQKYTPFNEAVIIGDEFWNIVGGTGAYEELLEIYLEVGQDKSKYMLDALAFGF
;
A
#
# COMPACT_ATOMS: atom_id res chain seq x y z
N MET A 1 -4.45 -10.60 13.71
CA MET A 1 -4.89 -9.57 12.75
C MET A 1 -4.98 -10.25 11.40
N ALA A 2 -6.16 -10.30 10.78
CA ALA A 2 -6.30 -10.92 9.46
C ALA A 2 -5.47 -10.13 8.43
N PRO A 3 -4.75 -10.78 7.51
CA PRO A 3 -4.09 -10.08 6.42
C PRO A 3 -5.12 -9.43 5.49
N THR A 4 -4.91 -8.15 5.16
CA THR A 4 -5.74 -7.42 4.20
C THR A 4 -5.22 -7.70 2.80
N TYR A 5 -6.03 -8.38 1.99
CA TYR A 5 -5.73 -8.68 0.60
C TYR A 5 -6.66 -7.92 -0.34
N LEU A 6 -6.10 -7.46 -1.46
CA LEU A 6 -6.86 -6.95 -2.60
C LEU A 6 -6.41 -7.70 -3.86
N TYR A 7 -7.36 -8.24 -4.61
CA TYR A 7 -7.11 -8.85 -5.91
C TYR A 7 -7.82 -8.04 -6.99
N ILE A 8 -7.14 -7.76 -8.10
CA ILE A 8 -7.66 -7.02 -9.24
C ILE A 8 -7.39 -7.82 -10.52
N LEU A 9 -8.44 -8.01 -11.32
CA LEU A 9 -8.33 -8.42 -12.72
C LEU A 9 -8.57 -7.17 -13.59
N ALA A 10 -7.51 -6.68 -14.22
CA ALA A 10 -7.58 -5.50 -15.08
C ALA A 10 -8.25 -5.83 -16.42
N LYS A 11 -8.76 -4.80 -17.11
CA LYS A 11 -9.44 -4.94 -18.40
C LYS A 11 -8.54 -5.51 -19.51
N ASP A 12 -7.22 -5.31 -19.39
CA ASP A 12 -6.22 -5.87 -20.31
C ASP A 12 -5.81 -7.31 -19.97
N GLY A 13 -6.46 -7.93 -18.98
CA GLY A 13 -6.23 -9.30 -18.55
C GLY A 13 -5.12 -9.48 -17.53
N LYS A 14 -4.42 -8.42 -17.10
CA LYS A 14 -3.40 -8.51 -16.05
C LYS A 14 -4.04 -8.72 -14.68
N GLU A 15 -3.42 -9.58 -13.88
CA GLU A 15 -3.85 -9.86 -12.52
C GLU A 15 -2.90 -9.21 -11.51
N PHE A 16 -3.47 -8.60 -10.48
CA PHE A 16 -2.73 -8.00 -9.39
C PHE A 16 -3.22 -8.55 -8.05
N LEU A 17 -2.28 -8.91 -7.18
CA LEU A 17 -2.56 -9.20 -5.78
C LEU A 17 -1.77 -8.24 -4.91
N PHE A 18 -2.43 -7.67 -3.91
CA PHE A 18 -1.81 -6.78 -2.94
C PHE A 18 -2.01 -7.36 -1.54
N GLU A 19 -0.92 -7.61 -0.83
CA GLU A 19 -0.95 -7.74 0.63
C GLU A 19 -0.67 -6.35 1.22
N ILE A 20 -1.72 -5.71 1.74
CA ILE A 20 -1.66 -4.34 2.24
C ILE A 20 -1.17 -4.34 3.69
N LYS A 21 -0.09 -3.61 3.99
CA LYS A 21 0.42 -3.45 5.36
C LYS A 21 0.86 -2.02 5.64
N SER A 22 1.08 -1.75 6.92
CA SER A 22 1.72 -0.52 7.41
C SER A 22 3.11 -0.31 6.79
N PRO A 23 3.53 0.94 6.57
CA PRO A 23 4.82 1.28 5.98
C PRO A 23 6.03 1.12 6.93
N LYS A 24 5.85 0.54 8.11
CA LYS A 24 6.94 0.27 9.06
C LYS A 24 6.94 -1.20 9.54
N PRO A 25 7.20 -2.17 8.64
CA PRO A 25 7.16 -3.59 9.00
C PRO A 25 8.37 -4.08 9.82
N ASN A 26 8.17 -4.99 10.75
CA ASN A 26 9.31 -5.72 11.31
C ASN A 26 9.87 -6.78 10.33
N LYS A 27 11.03 -7.35 10.66
CA LYS A 27 11.69 -8.42 9.88
C LYS A 27 10.77 -9.62 9.61
N GLY A 28 10.02 -10.06 10.63
CA GLY A 28 9.12 -11.21 10.51
C GLY A 28 8.03 -10.98 9.47
N GLN A 29 7.41 -9.80 9.50
CA GLN A 29 6.40 -9.39 8.53
C GLN A 29 6.94 -9.35 7.09
N CYS A 30 8.18 -8.88 6.91
CA CYS A 30 8.83 -8.84 5.59
C CYS A 30 9.00 -10.25 4.99
N LEU A 31 9.48 -11.19 5.81
CA LEU A 31 9.67 -12.58 5.40
C LEU A 31 8.34 -13.28 5.13
N GLU A 32 7.35 -13.07 6.01
CA GLU A 32 6.01 -13.64 5.89
C GLU A 32 5.30 -13.19 4.62
N VAL A 33 5.31 -11.87 4.33
CA VAL A 33 4.75 -11.32 3.09
C VAL A 33 5.47 -11.89 1.88
N THR A 34 6.80 -11.86 1.85
CA THR A 34 7.56 -12.36 0.69
C THR A 34 7.23 -13.82 0.38
N GLN A 35 7.14 -14.67 1.41
CA GLN A 35 6.74 -16.08 1.24
C GLN A 35 5.32 -16.22 0.68
N ARG A 36 4.37 -15.38 1.14
CA ARG A 36 2.99 -15.42 0.66
C ARG A 36 2.85 -14.98 -0.79
N LEU A 37 3.55 -13.92 -1.19
CA LEU A 37 3.56 -13.47 -2.59
C LEU A 37 4.08 -14.58 -3.51
N LEU A 38 5.18 -15.25 -3.13
CA LEU A 38 5.72 -16.38 -3.90
C LEU A 38 4.78 -17.60 -3.93
N LYS A 39 4.16 -17.94 -2.79
CA LYS A 39 3.15 -19.01 -2.74
C LYS A 39 1.97 -18.73 -3.66
N PHE A 40 1.56 -17.47 -3.76
CA PHE A 40 0.46 -17.10 -4.65
C PHE A 40 0.82 -17.31 -6.12
N HIS A 41 2.01 -16.90 -6.55
CA HIS A 41 2.52 -17.21 -7.89
C HIS A 41 2.54 -18.72 -8.17
N LEU A 42 3.03 -19.51 -7.21
CA LEU A 42 3.09 -20.97 -7.32
C LEU A 42 1.69 -21.59 -7.45
N LEU A 43 0.74 -21.18 -6.62
CA LEU A 43 -0.64 -21.72 -6.62
C LEU A 43 -1.40 -21.39 -7.90
N GLN A 44 -1.20 -20.18 -8.43
CA GLN A 44 -1.83 -19.75 -9.69
C GLN A 44 -1.12 -20.34 -10.92
N GLY A 45 0.11 -20.84 -10.77
CA GLY A 45 0.93 -21.28 -11.90
C GLY A 45 1.30 -20.14 -12.86
N LYS A 46 1.26 -18.89 -12.40
CA LYS A 46 1.48 -17.68 -13.22
C LYS A 46 2.63 -16.85 -12.67
N ASN A 47 3.50 -16.41 -13.57
CA ASN A 47 4.61 -15.52 -13.27
C ASN A 47 4.29 -14.08 -13.67
N ARG A 48 5.19 -13.17 -13.29
CA ARG A 48 5.20 -11.80 -13.81
C ARG A 48 5.52 -11.83 -15.32
N PRO A 49 4.89 -10.99 -16.16
CA PRO A 49 3.99 -9.89 -15.81
C PRO A 49 2.49 -10.24 -15.77
N GLU A 50 2.10 -11.48 -16.09
CA GLU A 50 0.68 -11.90 -16.16
C GLU A 50 -0.02 -11.80 -14.80
N LEU A 51 0.68 -12.21 -13.75
CA LEU A 51 0.28 -12.06 -12.36
C LEU A 51 1.33 -11.20 -11.66
N GLN A 52 0.91 -10.22 -10.86
CA GLN A 52 1.82 -9.38 -10.08
C GLN A 52 1.36 -9.30 -8.63
N ALA A 53 2.06 -10.00 -7.75
CA ALA A 53 1.81 -9.98 -6.32
C ALA A 53 2.74 -8.97 -5.62
N PHE A 54 2.18 -8.04 -4.85
CA PHE A 54 2.90 -6.95 -4.20
C PHE A 54 2.66 -6.89 -2.70
N TYR A 55 3.70 -6.48 -1.97
CA TYR A 55 3.56 -5.80 -0.70
C TYR A 55 3.17 -4.35 -1.00
N ALA A 56 1.90 -4.01 -0.77
CA ALA A 56 1.42 -2.63 -0.89
C ALA A 56 1.47 -1.87 0.45
N MET A 57 2.00 -0.65 0.39
CA MET A 57 1.94 0.34 1.47
C MET A 57 1.08 1.52 0.97
N PRO A 58 -0.08 1.82 1.59
CA PRO A 58 -0.98 2.84 1.07
C PRO A 58 -0.41 4.26 1.08
N TYR A 59 0.64 4.52 1.86
CA TYR A 59 1.29 5.83 1.99
C TYR A 59 2.75 5.67 2.43
N ASN A 60 3.55 6.71 2.20
CA ASN A 60 4.92 6.81 2.70
C ASN A 60 4.99 7.79 3.89
N PRO A 61 5.45 7.34 5.08
CA PRO A 61 5.51 8.20 6.27
C PRO A 61 6.69 9.20 6.26
N TYR A 62 7.53 9.19 5.23
CA TYR A 62 8.73 10.04 5.12
C TYR A 62 8.63 11.12 4.03
N GLY A 63 7.52 11.18 3.30
CA GLY A 63 7.32 12.13 2.20
C GLY A 63 6.45 11.55 1.09
N MET A 64 6.29 12.31 0.02
CA MET A 64 5.39 11.95 -1.09
C MET A 64 5.97 10.88 -2.02
N THR A 65 7.28 10.86 -2.22
CA THR A 65 7.93 10.00 -3.22
C THR A 65 8.47 8.72 -2.61
N ARG A 66 8.54 7.63 -3.39
CA ARG A 66 9.24 6.40 -3.01
C ARG A 66 10.68 6.65 -2.51
N SER A 67 11.42 7.54 -3.18
CA SER A 67 12.82 7.84 -2.84
C SER A 67 13.00 8.42 -1.43
N SER A 68 11.96 9.02 -0.86
CA SER A 68 11.99 9.54 0.51
C SER A 68 11.82 8.46 1.58
N TYR A 69 11.38 7.25 1.21
CA TYR A 69 11.14 6.16 2.15
C TYR A 69 12.45 5.68 2.80
N LYS A 70 12.55 5.78 4.13
CA LYS A 70 13.80 5.54 4.89
C LYS A 70 13.76 4.31 5.81
N TYR A 71 12.67 3.57 5.83
CA TYR A 71 12.51 2.50 6.80
C TYR A 71 13.22 1.21 6.36
N SER A 72 14.29 0.88 7.08
CA SER A 72 15.31 -0.06 6.63
C SER A 72 14.87 -1.52 6.57
N PHE A 73 13.87 -1.96 7.35
CA PHE A 73 13.48 -3.37 7.36
C PHE A 73 12.88 -3.81 6.02
N ALA A 74 11.97 -3.04 5.45
CA ALA A 74 11.40 -3.35 4.14
C ALA A 74 12.50 -3.39 3.06
N GLN A 75 13.43 -2.42 3.07
CA GLN A 75 14.54 -2.36 2.12
C GLN A 75 15.48 -3.57 2.21
N LYS A 76 15.73 -4.09 3.43
CA LYS A 76 16.69 -5.17 3.67
C LYS A 76 16.11 -6.58 3.56
N TYR A 77 14.83 -6.75 3.87
CA TYR A 77 14.21 -8.07 4.07
C TYR A 77 13.09 -8.39 3.09
N THR A 78 12.94 -7.59 2.03
CA THR A 78 12.02 -7.85 0.91
C THR A 78 12.75 -7.64 -0.42
N PRO A 79 12.27 -8.21 -1.54
CA PRO A 79 12.65 -7.76 -2.88
C PRO A 79 12.04 -6.37 -3.12
N PHE A 80 12.67 -5.35 -2.54
CA PHE A 80 12.07 -4.04 -2.33
C PHE A 80 11.70 -3.37 -3.65
N ASN A 81 12.57 -3.44 -4.66
CA ASN A 81 12.34 -2.78 -5.95
C ASN A 81 11.34 -3.53 -6.84
N GLU A 82 11.17 -4.83 -6.62
CA GLU A 82 10.38 -5.70 -7.47
C GLU A 82 8.97 -5.95 -6.93
N ALA A 83 8.82 -5.99 -5.60
CA ALA A 83 7.59 -6.43 -4.95
C ALA A 83 7.02 -5.45 -3.92
N VAL A 84 7.71 -4.37 -3.55
CA VAL A 84 7.14 -3.34 -2.67
C VAL A 84 6.70 -2.14 -3.49
N ILE A 85 5.46 -1.72 -3.32
CA ILE A 85 4.88 -0.51 -3.92
C ILE A 85 4.32 0.39 -2.82
N ILE A 86 4.54 1.70 -2.95
CA ILE A 86 4.26 2.65 -1.87
C ILE A 86 3.50 3.85 -2.42
N GLY A 87 2.41 4.25 -1.75
CA GLY A 87 1.68 5.48 -2.08
C GLY A 87 1.18 5.48 -3.52
N ASP A 88 1.67 6.43 -4.32
CA ASP A 88 1.31 6.63 -5.72
C ASP A 88 1.49 5.35 -6.56
N GLU A 89 2.55 4.58 -6.36
CA GLU A 89 2.77 3.32 -7.08
C GLU A 89 1.62 2.32 -6.88
N PHE A 90 1.04 2.28 -5.67
CA PHE A 90 -0.10 1.41 -5.37
C PHE A 90 -1.39 1.97 -5.95
N TRP A 91 -1.68 3.23 -5.65
CA TRP A 91 -2.94 3.87 -6.05
C TRP A 91 -3.05 4.08 -7.55
N ASN A 92 -1.94 4.28 -8.26
CA ASN A 92 -1.95 4.37 -9.72
C ASN A 92 -2.32 3.04 -10.39
N ILE A 93 -2.02 1.89 -9.77
CA ILE A 93 -2.48 0.59 -10.27
C ILE A 93 -3.97 0.39 -9.99
N VAL A 94 -4.43 0.82 -8.81
CA VAL A 94 -5.82 0.61 -8.36
C VAL A 94 -6.80 1.56 -9.07
N GLY A 95 -6.48 2.85 -9.12
CA GLY A 95 -7.37 3.92 -9.58
C GLY A 95 -6.92 4.65 -10.85
N GLY A 96 -5.71 4.34 -11.36
CA GLY A 96 -5.12 5.07 -12.48
C GLY A 96 -4.33 6.30 -12.05
N THR A 97 -3.66 6.94 -13.02
CA THR A 97 -2.84 8.13 -12.79
C THR A 97 -3.65 9.26 -12.17
N GLY A 98 -3.14 9.87 -11.08
CA GLY A 98 -3.79 10.97 -10.37
C GLY A 98 -4.67 10.52 -9.20
N ALA A 99 -4.95 9.22 -9.06
CA ALA A 99 -5.83 8.71 -8.02
C ALA A 99 -5.29 8.92 -6.60
N TYR A 100 -3.96 8.93 -6.43
CA TYR A 100 -3.37 9.17 -5.11
C TYR A 100 -3.49 10.63 -4.70
N GLU A 101 -3.28 11.54 -5.64
CA GLU A 101 -3.39 12.98 -5.45
C GLU A 101 -4.83 13.36 -5.10
N GLU A 102 -5.81 12.87 -5.88
CA GLU A 102 -7.24 13.07 -5.62
C GLU A 102 -7.64 12.53 -4.24
N LEU A 103 -7.14 11.34 -3.87
CA LEU A 103 -7.38 10.77 -2.54
C LEU A 103 -6.87 11.71 -1.44
N LEU A 104 -5.65 12.25 -1.58
CA LEU A 104 -5.07 13.16 -0.59
C LEU A 104 -5.83 14.48 -0.52
N GLU A 105 -6.29 15.02 -1.66
CA GLU A 105 -7.15 16.20 -1.71
C GLU A 105 -8.45 15.98 -0.93
N ILE A 106 -9.11 14.82 -1.11
CA ILE A 106 -10.31 14.45 -0.35
C ILE A 106 -10.00 14.36 1.16
N TYR A 107 -8.87 13.77 1.55
CA TYR A 107 -8.47 13.72 2.97
C TYR A 107 -8.27 15.13 3.55
N LEU A 108 -7.71 16.06 2.78
CA LEU A 108 -7.49 17.44 3.19
C LEU A 108 -8.83 18.20 3.30
N GLU A 109 -9.71 18.06 2.32
CA GLU A 109 -11.05 18.67 2.32
C GLU A 109 -11.86 18.22 3.55
N VAL A 110 -11.99 16.91 3.75
CA VAL A 110 -12.72 16.36 4.90
C VAL A 110 -12.04 16.75 6.22
N GLY A 111 -10.71 16.78 6.26
CA GLY A 111 -9.95 17.23 7.43
C GLY A 111 -10.25 18.69 7.81
N GLN A 112 -10.36 19.58 6.82
CA GLN A 112 -10.73 20.98 7.02
C GLN A 112 -12.18 21.12 7.50
N ASP A 113 -13.11 20.43 6.85
CA ASP A 113 -14.53 20.45 7.22
C ASP A 113 -14.79 19.93 8.64
N LYS A 114 -14.04 18.92 9.07
CA LYS A 114 -14.17 18.32 10.41
C LYS A 114 -13.29 18.98 11.46
N SER A 115 -12.39 19.89 11.07
CA SER A 115 -11.43 20.51 12.00
C SER A 115 -12.11 21.17 13.21
N LYS A 116 -13.19 21.92 12.99
CA LYS A 116 -13.95 22.58 14.05
C LYS A 116 -14.62 21.58 14.99
N TYR A 117 -15.25 20.54 14.43
CA TYR A 117 -15.85 19.46 15.22
C TYR A 117 -14.80 18.71 16.05
N MET A 118 -13.63 18.44 15.48
CA MET A 118 -12.52 17.78 16.17
C MET A 118 -11.98 18.64 17.32
N LEU A 119 -11.85 19.95 17.12
CA LEU A 119 -11.43 20.89 18.16
C LEU A 119 -12.46 20.96 19.30
N ASP A 120 -13.75 21.04 18.97
CA ASP A 120 -14.82 21.05 19.97
C ASP A 120 -14.87 19.72 20.73
N ALA A 121 -14.75 18.57 20.05
CA ALA A 121 -14.70 17.26 20.71
C ALA A 121 -13.48 17.10 21.63
N LEU A 122 -12.30 17.59 21.23
CA LEU A 122 -11.08 17.57 22.05
C LEU A 122 -11.15 18.54 23.24
N ALA A 123 -11.80 19.69 23.07
CA ALA A 123 -11.94 20.70 24.12
C ALA A 123 -12.98 20.31 25.18
N PHE A 124 -14.02 19.57 24.78
CA PHE A 124 -15.14 19.20 25.67
C PHE A 124 -15.16 17.72 26.10
N GLY A 125 -14.20 16.91 25.65
CA GLY A 125 -13.82 15.65 26.29
C GLY A 125 -14.94 14.61 26.43
N PHE A 126 -15.43 14.10 25.30
CA PHE A 126 -16.03 12.76 25.24
C PHE A 126 -15.02 11.77 24.65
#